data_AF-A0A8T5MU84-F1
#
_entry.id   AF-A0A8T5MU84-F1
#
_cell.length_a   1.000
_cell.length_b   1.000
_cell.length_c   1.000
_cell.angle_alpha   90.00
_cell.angle_beta   90.00
_cell.angle_gamma   90.00
#
_symmetry.space_group_name_H-M   'P 1'
#
loop_
_entity.id
_entity.type
_entity.pdbx_description
1 polymer ?
#
loop_
_entity_poly.entity_id
_entity_poly.type
_entity_poly.pdbx_seq_one_letter_code
_entity_poly.pdbx_strand_id
1 'polypeptide(L)' 'MGQIILDLAEDLERRIERLVEKGEYASKEEATNDLIRIGLSVKGRRPSIIPPKVPPKEPLRPTPPERWPEHFQ' A
#
# COMPACT_ATOMS: atom_id res chain seq x y z
N MET A 1 -18.15 -19.74 17.12
CA MET A 1 -17.54 -18.41 17.02
C MET A 1 -16.69 -18.20 18.26
N GLY A 2 -15.46 -17.68 18.12
CA GLY A 2 -14.58 -17.39 19.25
C GLY A 2 -14.83 -15.98 19.77
N GLN A 3 -14.69 -15.77 21.07
CA GLN A 3 -14.73 -14.45 21.70
C GLN A 3 -13.30 -14.04 22.07
N ILE A 4 -12.96 -12.77 21.82
CA ILE A 4 -11.71 -12.16 22.27
C ILE A 4 -12.04 -10.89 23.04
N ILE A 5 -11.22 -10.57 24.04
CA ILE A 5 -11.30 -9.32 24.78
C ILE A 5 -10.17 -8.43 24.28
N LEU A 6 -10.50 -7.21 23.88
CA LEU A 6 -9.55 -6.22 23.39
C LEU A 6 -9.46 -5.09 24.39
N ASP A 7 -8.23 -4.79 24.83
CA ASP A 7 -7.94 -3.56 25.55
C ASP A 7 -7.60 -2.48 24.51
N LEU A 8 -8.43 -1.43 24.46
CA LEU A 8 -8.29 -0.35 23.49
C LEU A 8 -7.92 0.94 24.23
N ALA A 9 -7.10 1.78 23.59
CA ALA A 9 -6.86 3.12 24.10
C ALA A 9 -8.17 3.92 24.16
N GLU A 10 -8.35 4.72 25.23
CA GLU A 10 -9.60 5.47 25.47
C GLU A 10 -10.04 6.31 24.25
N ASP A 11 -9.08 6.96 23.57
CA ASP A 11 -9.39 7.75 22.36
C ASP A 11 -9.99 6.89 21.24
N LEU A 12 -9.44 5.70 21.02
CA LEU A 12 -9.93 4.79 19.98
C LEU A 12 -11.34 4.29 20.32
N GLU A 13 -11.59 3.95 21.59
CA GLU A 13 -12.92 3.55 22.04
C GLU A 13 -13.95 4.67 21.85
N ARG A 14 -13.64 5.91 22.28
CA ARG A 14 -14.52 7.06 22.06
C ARG A 14 -14.79 7.32 20.59
N ARG A 15 -13.80 7.11 19.72
CA ARG A 15 -13.99 7.29 18.28
C ARG A 15 -14.90 6.22 17.70
N ILE A 16 -14.79 4.97 18.15
CA ILE A 16 -15.71 3.88 17.75
C ILE A 16 -17.13 4.19 18.23
N GLU A 17 -17.31 4.67 19.47
CA GLU A 17 -18.60 5.11 19.99
C GLU A 17 -19.26 6.16 19.11
N ARG A 18 -18.51 7.19 18.70
CA ARG A 18 -19.03 8.24 17.83
C ARG A 18 -19.52 7.72 16.47
N LEU A 19 -18.91 6.67 15.92
CA LEU A 19 -19.36 6.06 14.66
C LEU A 19 -20.72 5.38 14.85
N VAL A 20 -20.92 4.73 16.00
CA VAL A 20 -22.21 4.12 16.37
C VAL A 20 -23.26 5.18 16.64
N GLU A 21 -22.92 6.25 17.38
CA GLU A 21 -23.84 7.37 17.66
C GLU A 21 -24.31 8.09 16.40
N LYS A 22 -23.45 8.19 15.38
CA LYS A 22 -23.80 8.73 14.06
C LYS A 22 -24.66 7.81 13.21
N GLY A 23 -24.85 6.56 13.63
CA GLY A 23 -25.56 5.54 12.88
C GLY A 23 -24.78 4.96 11.70
N GLU A 24 -23.45 5.14 11.67
CA GLU A 24 -22.60 4.50 10.63
C GLU A 24 -22.44 2.99 10.86
N TYR A 25 -22.58 2.55 12.11
CA TYR A 25 -22.57 1.14 12.50
C TYR A 25 -23.70 0.85 13.50
N ALA A 26 -24.25 -0.35 13.48
CA ALA A 26 -25.34 -0.75 14.39
C ALA A 26 -24.84 -1.05 15.81
N SER A 27 -23.56 -1.40 15.98
CA SER A 27 -22.96 -1.70 17.29
C SER A 27 -21.46 -1.45 17.32
N LYS A 28 -20.91 -1.31 18.54
CA LYS A 28 -19.45 -1.25 18.76
C LYS A 28 -18.72 -2.47 18.22
N GLU A 29 -19.32 -3.65 18.36
CA GLU A 29 -18.73 -4.91 17.88
C GLU A 29 -18.60 -4.92 16.36
N GLU A 30 -19.64 -4.48 15.65
CA GLU A 30 -19.62 -4.38 14.19
C GLU A 30 -18.54 -3.41 13.71
N ALA A 31 -18.51 -2.20 14.28
CA ALA A 31 -17.49 -1.20 13.97
C ALA A 31 -16.07 -1.73 14.24
N THR A 32 -15.86 -2.41 15.36
CA THR A 32 -14.56 -2.97 15.74
C THR A 32 -14.13 -4.08 14.77
N ASN A 33 -15.04 -4.99 14.43
CA ASN A 33 -14.77 -6.06 13.47
C ASN A 33 -14.41 -5.52 12.09
N ASP A 34 -15.10 -4.48 11.63
CA ASP A 34 -14.82 -3.85 10.33
C ASP A 34 -13.46 -3.15 10.33
N LEU A 35 -13.13 -2.40 11.38
CA LEU A 35 -11.80 -1.79 11.55
C LEU A 35 -10.67 -2.84 11.56
N ILE A 36 -10.86 -3.96 12.24
CA ILE A 36 -9.89 -5.08 12.24
C ILE A 36 -9.75 -5.65 10.82
N ARG A 37 -10.85 -5.88 10.10
CA ARG A 37 -10.82 -6.38 8.71
C ARG A 37 -10.08 -5.42 7.79
N ILE A 38 -10.32 -4.12 7.92
CA ILE A 38 -9.61 -3.08 7.15
C ILE A 38 -8.12 -3.14 7.47
N GLY A 39 -7.74 -3.16 8.74
CA GLY A 39 -6.34 -3.23 9.17
C GLY A 39 -5.61 -4.49 8.65
N LEU A 40 -6.27 -5.65 8.70
CA LEU A 40 -5.74 -6.91 8.17
C LEU A 40 -5.65 -6.89 6.63
N SER A 41 -6.63 -6.31 5.96
CA SER A 41 -6.66 -6.17 4.50
C SER A 41 -5.56 -5.24 3.98
N VAL A 42 -5.24 -4.17 4.72
CA VAL A 42 -4.10 -3.29 4.46
C VAL A 42 -2.77 -4.04 4.63
N LYS A 43 -2.66 -4.90 5.66
CA LYS A 43 -1.46 -5.73 5.91
C LYS A 43 -1.23 -6.81 4.84
N GLY A 44 -2.30 -7.23 4.14
CA GLY A 44 -2.22 -8.17 3.00
C GLY A 44 -1.67 -7.55 1.72
N ARG A 45 -1.74 -6.22 1.56
CA ARG A 45 -1.08 -5.51 0.47
C ARG A 45 0.34 -5.14 0.88
N ARG A 46 1.27 -6.10 0.85
CA ARG A 46 2.64 -5.71 0.46
C ARG A 46 2.47 -5.01 -0.89
N PRO A 47 2.93 -3.75 -1.07
CA PRO A 47 3.06 -3.24 -2.42
C PRO A 47 3.97 -4.23 -3.13
N SER A 48 3.40 -5.04 -4.02
CA SER A 48 4.21 -5.70 -5.02
C SER A 48 4.74 -4.54 -5.83
N ILE A 49 5.95 -4.10 -5.49
CA ILE A 49 6.76 -3.24 -6.34
C ILE A 49 7.08 -4.16 -7.52
N ILE A 50 6.09 -4.34 -8.40
CA ILE A 50 6.35 -4.70 -9.77
C ILE A 50 6.86 -3.37 -10.31
N PRO A 51 8.19 -3.18 -10.48
CA PRO A 51 8.66 -2.00 -11.19
C PRO A 51 7.87 -1.93 -12.49
N PRO A 52 7.40 -0.74 -12.92
CA PRO A 52 6.78 -0.61 -14.21
C PRO A 52 7.70 -1.32 -15.21
N LYS A 53 7.14 -2.23 -16.03
CA LYS A 53 7.88 -2.82 -17.15
C LYS A 53 8.34 -1.65 -18.00
N VAL A 54 9.55 -1.16 -17.72
CA VAL A 54 10.26 -0.28 -18.62
C VAL A 54 10.37 -1.14 -19.87
N PRO A 55 9.82 -0.71 -21.03
CA PRO A 55 10.11 -1.42 -22.26
C PRO A 55 11.63 -1.55 -22.33
N PRO A 56 12.18 -2.73 -22.71
CA PRO A 56 13.62 -2.88 -22.80
C PRO A 56 14.12 -1.69 -23.62
N LYS A 57 14.89 -0.81 -22.96
CA LYS A 57 15.58 0.27 -23.66
C LYS A 57 16.41 -0.47 -24.69
N GLU A 58 16.02 -0.40 -25.96
CA GLU A 58 16.88 -0.87 -27.03
C GLU A 58 18.26 -0.29 -26.74
N PRO A 59 19.32 -1.09 -26.66
CA PRO A 59 20.64 -0.54 -26.51
C PRO A 59 20.80 0.38 -27.72
N LEU A 60 20.89 1.68 -27.48
CA LEU A 60 21.25 2.67 -28.47
C LEU A 60 22.52 2.12 -29.12
N ARG A 61 22.38 1.53 -30.31
CA ARG A 61 23.53 1.08 -31.07
C ARG A 61 24.36 2.34 -31.26
N PRO A 62 25.61 2.39 -30.78
CA PRO A 62 26.44 3.54 -31.09
C PRO A 62 26.61 3.53 -32.60
N THR A 63 26.02 4.51 -33.28
CA THR A 63 26.34 4.77 -34.68
C THR A 63 27.84 5.04 -34.72
N PRO A 64 28.65 4.22 -35.41
CA PRO A 64 30.07 4.51 -35.53
C PRO A 64 30.20 5.86 -36.26
N PRO A 65 31.08 6.76 -35.80
CA PRO A 65 31.31 7.99 -36.54
C PRO A 65 31.82 7.64 -37.95
N GLU A 66 31.22 8.24 -38.99
CA GLU A 66 31.58 8.02 -40.40
C GLU A 66 33.04 8.38 -40.74
N ARG A 67 33.74 9.07 -39.83
CA ARG A 67 35.17 9.32 -39.91
C ARG A 67 35.83 9.16 -38.55
N TRP A 68 36.84 8.31 -38.49
CA TRP A 68 37.84 8.35 -37.43
C TRP A 68 38.74 9.56 -37.67
N PRO A 69 39.05 10.39 -36.64
CA PRO A 69 40.11 11.37 -36.79
C PRO A 69 41.45 10.64 -36.98
N GLU A 70 42.14 10.91 -38.09
CA GLU A 70 43.44 10.34 -38.44
C GLU A 70 44.59 10.90 -37.59
N HIS A 71 44.43 11.10 -36.28
CA HIS A 71 45.54 11.59 -35.46
C HIS A 71 45.49 11.02 -34.05
N PHE A 72 46.22 9.93 -33.85
CA PHE A 72 46.99 9.71 -32.62
C PHE A 72 48.46 9.83 -33.02
N GLN A 73 49.09 10.96 -32.68
CA GLN A 73 50.54 11.01 -32.48
C GLN A 73 50.86 10.55 -31.07
#